data_AF-A0A7F5RM65-F1
#
_entry.id   AF-A0A7F5RM65-F1
#
_cell.length_a   1.000
_cell.length_b   1.000
_cell.length_c   1.000
_cell.angle_alpha   90.00
_cell.angle_beta   90.00
_cell.angle_gamma   90.00
#
_symmetry.space_group_name_H-M   'P 1'
#
loop_
_entity.id
_entity.type
_entity.pdbx_description
1 polymer ?
#
loop_
_entity_poly.entity_id
_entity_poly.type
_entity_poly.pdbx_seq_one_letter_code
_entity_poly.pdbx_strand_id
1 'polypeptide(L)'
;MTVNFTADLASRLCFTLLMGVTNVSSRVLFLGCTFIFMVVRFVFTSRSDYWWIMVTSGCLGAMRGPLYTFIALVIDEEYPQQFPKAFSFYMVISGITAFSVGQILYFIGYMSQNDEMVLHVLTILLLVVVVTWAPEMLYRKIKSIKLLSGNK
;
A
#
# COMPACT_ATOMS: atom_id res chain seq x y z
N MET A 1 8.24 -8.63 16.20
CA MET A 1 7.55 -9.38 15.12
C MET A 1 6.10 -9.70 15.47
N THR A 2 5.78 -10.21 16.67
CA THR A 2 4.40 -10.53 17.10
C THR A 2 3.42 -9.37 16.98
N VAL A 3 3.80 -8.17 17.43
CA VAL A 3 2.95 -6.95 17.39
C VAL A 3 2.45 -6.65 15.96
N ASN A 4 3.30 -6.82 14.95
CA ASN A 4 2.94 -6.52 13.56
C ASN A 4 1.94 -7.53 13.01
N PHE A 5 2.10 -8.81 13.34
CA PHE A 5 1.17 -9.86 12.91
C PHE A 5 -0.19 -9.72 13.59
N THR A 6 -0.22 -9.44 14.89
CA THR A 6 -1.46 -9.22 15.62
C THR A 6 -2.19 -7.98 15.10
N ALA A 7 -1.46 -6.89 14.84
CA ALA A 7 -2.03 -5.67 14.29
C ALA A 7 -2.55 -5.87 12.85
N ASP A 8 -1.83 -6.62 12.01
CA ASP A 8 -2.28 -6.97 10.64
C ASP A 8 -3.56 -7.82 10.64
N LEU A 9 -3.66 -8.79 11.55
CA LEU A 9 -4.85 -9.62 11.65
C LEU A 9 -6.05 -8.81 12.15
N ALA A 10 -5.85 -8.01 13.22
CA ALA A 10 -6.90 -7.19 13.79
C ALA A 10 -7.42 -6.15 12.79
N SER A 11 -6.52 -5.52 12.03
CA SER A 11 -6.91 -4.53 11.03
C SER A 11 -7.69 -5.16 9.88
N ARG A 12 -7.28 -6.34 9.36
CA ARG A 12 -8.03 -7.05 8.32
C ARG A 12 -9.45 -7.33 8.75
N LEU A 13 -9.65 -7.85 9.96
CA LEU A 13 -10.98 -8.11 10.50
C LEU A 13 -11.81 -6.83 10.57
N CYS A 14 -11.23 -5.75 11.08
CA CYS A 14 -11.91 -4.45 11.19
C CYS A 14 -12.30 -3.89 9.81
N PHE A 15 -11.37 -3.89 8.86
CA PHE A 15 -11.61 -3.38 7.50
C PHE A 15 -12.59 -4.25 6.71
N THR A 16 -12.55 -5.57 6.84
CA THR A 16 -13.54 -6.46 6.21
C THR A 16 -14.94 -6.19 6.73
N LEU A 17 -15.11 -5.99 8.03
CA LEU A 17 -16.40 -5.61 8.63
C LEU A 17 -16.85 -4.22 8.15
N LEU A 18 -15.94 -3.25 8.09
CA LEU A 18 -16.23 -1.91 7.59
C LEU A 18 -16.64 -1.91 6.11
N MET A 19 -15.98 -2.69 5.26
CA MET A 19 -16.38 -2.85 3.85
C MET A 19 -17.74 -3.53 3.70
N GLY A 20 -18.12 -4.44 4.61
CA GLY A 20 -19.45 -5.04 4.62
C GLY A 20 -20.57 -4.04 4.88
N VAL A 21 -20.27 -2.94 5.59
CA VAL A 21 -21.25 -1.90 5.95
C VAL A 21 -21.18 -0.68 5.02
N THR A 22 -20.05 -0.46 4.34
CA THR A 22 -19.82 0.74 3.52
C THR A 22 -19.65 0.41 2.05
N ASN A 23 -20.53 0.94 1.19
CA ASN A 23 -20.49 0.76 -0.26
C ASN A 23 -19.55 1.80 -0.91
N VAL A 24 -18.29 1.85 -0.46
CA VAL A 24 -17.28 2.78 -0.96
C VAL A 24 -16.49 2.11 -2.08
N SER A 25 -16.25 2.82 -3.18
CA SER A 25 -15.43 2.32 -4.29
C SER A 25 -14.05 1.88 -3.80
N SER A 26 -13.67 0.64 -4.12
CA SER A 26 -12.44 -0.03 -3.67
C SER A 26 -11.19 0.80 -3.97
N ARG A 27 -11.23 1.58 -5.05
CA ARG A 27 -10.14 2.47 -5.49
C ARG A 27 -9.90 3.65 -4.56
N VAL A 28 -10.96 4.21 -3.97
CA VAL A 28 -10.86 5.32 -3.00
C VAL A 28 -10.31 4.80 -1.67
N LEU A 29 -10.74 3.60 -1.25
CA LEU A 29 -10.22 2.94 -0.06
C LEU A 29 -8.73 2.60 -0.19
N PHE A 30 -8.30 2.12 -1.36
CA PHE A 30 -6.88 1.89 -1.65
C PHE A 30 -6.05 3.17 -1.51
N LEU A 31 -6.48 4.28 -2.11
CA LEU A 31 -5.78 5.56 -2.02
C LEU A 31 -5.72 6.10 -0.59
N GLY A 32 -6.84 6.08 0.13
CA GLY A 32 -6.89 6.53 1.52
C GLY A 32 -5.92 5.76 2.39
N CYS A 33 -5.91 4.43 2.26
CA CYS A 33 -5.00 3.58 3.02
C CYS A 33 -3.53 3.80 2.60
N THR A 34 -3.25 3.97 1.31
CA THR A 34 -1.89 4.20 0.82
C THR A 34 -1.34 5.55 1.30
N PHE A 35 -2.18 6.59 1.32
CA PHE A 35 -1.81 7.91 1.82
C PHE A 35 -1.53 7.88 3.33
N ILE A 36 -2.42 7.28 4.13
CA ILE A 36 -2.19 7.14 5.57
C ILE A 36 -0.93 6.31 5.83
N PHE A 37 -0.72 5.24 5.06
CA PHE A 37 0.48 4.40 5.17
C PHE A 37 1.77 5.20 4.91
N MET A 38 1.76 6.07 3.90
CA MET A 38 2.88 6.98 3.62
C MET A 38 3.14 7.95 4.77
N VAL A 39 2.10 8.54 5.36
CA VAL A 39 2.23 9.45 6.51
C VAL A 39 2.84 8.70 7.71
N VAL A 40 2.30 7.54 8.05
CA VAL A 40 2.83 6.70 9.15
C VAL A 40 4.29 6.32 8.89
N ARG A 41 4.66 6.05 7.64
CA ARG A 41 6.05 5.76 7.24
C ARG A 41 6.98 6.95 7.42
N PHE A 42 6.56 8.16 7.05
CA PHE A 42 7.36 9.38 7.24
C PHE A 42 7.59 9.68 8.73
N VAL A 43 6.54 9.47 9.53
CA VAL A 43 6.54 9.59 10.99
C VAL A 43 7.46 8.54 11.63
N PHE A 44 7.49 7.31 11.10
CA PHE A 44 8.42 6.25 11.52
C PHE A 44 9.88 6.67 11.35
N THR A 45 10.23 7.32 10.25
CA THR A 45 11.60 7.73 9.94
C THR A 45 12.10 8.93 10.76
N SER A 46 11.20 9.65 11.45
CA SER A 46 11.55 10.91 12.13
C SER A 46 12.06 10.76 13.57
N ARG A 47 11.86 9.61 14.22
CA ARG A 47 12.27 9.37 15.61
C ARG A 47 12.70 7.93 15.83
N SER A 48 13.77 7.75 16.60
CA SER A 48 14.37 6.45 16.91
C SER A 48 14.06 5.94 18.33
N ASP A 49 13.04 6.51 18.99
CA ASP A 49 12.63 6.10 20.35
C ASP A 49 12.01 4.69 20.34
N TYR A 50 12.33 3.85 21.32
CA TYR A 50 11.84 2.45 21.38
C TYR A 50 10.31 2.33 21.38
N TRP A 51 9.63 3.13 22.21
CA TRP A 51 8.17 3.18 22.26
C TRP A 51 7.56 3.68 20.94
N TRP A 52 8.25 4.61 20.28
CA TRP A 52 7.83 5.15 19.00
C TRP A 52 7.90 4.11 17.89
N ILE A 53 9.03 3.41 17.79
CA ILE A 53 9.24 2.33 16.82
C ILE A 53 8.19 1.22 17.03
N MET A 54 7.87 0.88 18.27
CA MET A 54 6.87 -0.16 18.57
C MET A 54 5.47 0.22 18.06
N VAL A 55 4.99 1.42 18.40
CA VAL A 55 3.65 1.90 18.00
C VAL A 55 3.56 2.07 16.49
N THR A 56 4.55 2.73 15.89
CA THR A 56 4.56 3.00 14.45
C THR A 56 4.74 1.71 13.64
N SER A 57 5.53 0.74 14.09
CA SER A 57 5.62 -0.59 13.46
C SER A 57 4.28 -1.34 13.52
N GLY A 58 3.56 -1.26 14.65
CA GLY A 58 2.21 -1.80 14.78
C GLY A 58 1.22 -1.15 13.79
N CYS A 59 1.26 0.18 13.65
CA CYS A 59 0.45 0.89 12.65
C CYS A 59 0.81 0.50 11.21
N LEU A 60 2.11 0.39 10.89
CA LEU A 60 2.55 -0.06 9.57
C LEU A 60 2.10 -1.51 9.29
N GLY A 61 2.14 -2.39 10.29
CA GLY A 61 1.62 -3.75 10.21
C GLY A 61 0.11 -3.75 9.94
N ALA A 62 -0.66 -2.97 10.68
CA ALA A 62 -2.10 -2.84 10.53
C ALA A 62 -2.51 -2.38 9.12
N MET A 63 -1.77 -1.49 8.48
CA MET A 63 -2.15 -1.00 7.15
C MET A 63 -1.77 -1.95 6.00
N ARG A 64 -0.80 -2.85 6.21
CA ARG A 64 -0.28 -3.72 5.15
C ARG A 64 -1.37 -4.67 4.64
N GLY A 65 -2.06 -5.38 5.52
CA GLY A 65 -3.12 -6.34 5.15
C GLY A 65 -4.23 -5.74 4.29
N PRO A 66 -4.90 -4.65 4.73
CA PRO A 66 -5.93 -3.98 3.96
C PRO A 66 -5.48 -3.54 2.56
N LEU A 67 -4.24 -3.03 2.42
CA LEU A 67 -3.70 -2.64 1.11
C LEU A 67 -3.66 -3.81 0.10
N TYR A 68 -3.27 -5.01 0.56
CA TYR A 68 -3.30 -6.21 -0.28
C TYR A 68 -4.73 -6.67 -0.61
N THR A 69 -5.68 -6.45 0.30
CA THR A 69 -7.09 -6.73 0.02
C THR A 69 -7.65 -5.77 -1.04
N PHE A 70 -7.36 -4.48 -0.91
CA PHE A 70 -7.85 -3.48 -1.86
C PHE A 70 -7.24 -3.65 -3.25
N ILE A 71 -5.97 -4.02 -3.39
CA ILE A 71 -5.39 -4.26 -4.73
C ILE A 71 -6.04 -5.46 -5.43
N ALA A 72 -6.40 -6.51 -4.69
CA ALA A 72 -7.15 -7.63 -5.23
C ALA A 72 -8.55 -7.18 -5.70
N LEU A 73 -9.26 -6.37 -4.91
CA LEU A 73 -10.55 -5.80 -5.29
C LEU A 73 -10.47 -4.90 -6.53
N VAL A 74 -9.41 -4.09 -6.66
CA VAL A 74 -9.21 -3.25 -7.85
C VAL A 74 -8.99 -4.10 -9.11
N ILE A 75 -8.26 -5.21 -8.99
CA ILE A 75 -8.05 -6.16 -10.11
C ILE A 75 -9.37 -6.85 -10.47
N ASP A 76 -10.18 -7.21 -9.48
CA ASP A 76 -11.50 -7.81 -9.69
C ASP A 76 -12.48 -6.85 -10.39
N GLU A 77 -12.48 -5.57 -10.01
CA GLU A 77 -13.28 -4.52 -10.67
C GLU A 77 -12.89 -4.32 -12.15
N GLU A 78 -11.61 -4.44 -12.50
CA GLU A 78 -11.13 -4.21 -13.88
C GLU A 78 -11.23 -5.47 -14.75
N TYR A 79 -11.05 -6.67 -14.18
CA TYR A 79 -11.02 -7.94 -14.90
C TYR A 79 -11.89 -9.04 -14.23
N PRO A 80 -13.21 -8.85 -14.08
CA PRO A 80 -14.06 -9.78 -13.33
C PRO A 80 -14.10 -11.19 -13.94
N GLN A 81 -14.09 -11.31 -15.27
CA GLN A 81 -14.11 -12.61 -15.96
C GLN A 81 -12.75 -13.33 -16.00
N GLN A 82 -11.65 -12.60 -15.76
CA GLN A 82 -10.28 -13.13 -15.86
C GLN A 82 -9.47 -12.87 -14.60
N PHE A 83 -10.13 -12.65 -13.47
CA PHE A 83 -9.51 -12.31 -12.19
C PHE A 83 -8.37 -13.27 -11.81
N PRO A 84 -8.53 -14.61 -11.86
CA PRO A 84 -7.44 -15.53 -11.52
C PRO A 84 -6.20 -15.35 -12.39
N LYS A 85 -6.37 -15.04 -13.68
CA LYS A 85 -5.25 -14.83 -14.61
C LYS A 85 -4.53 -13.51 -14.30
N ALA A 86 -5.28 -12.43 -14.18
CA ALA A 86 -4.75 -11.10 -13.90
C ALA A 86 -4.07 -11.04 -12.52
N PHE A 87 -4.71 -11.61 -11.50
CA PHE A 87 -4.18 -11.66 -10.14
C PHE A 87 -2.92 -12.53 -10.03
N SER A 88 -2.90 -13.69 -10.70
CA SER A 88 -1.69 -14.54 -10.71
C SER A 88 -0.51 -13.83 -11.37
N PHE A 89 -0.75 -13.13 -12.48
CA PHE A 89 0.29 -12.35 -13.16
C PHE A 89 0.81 -11.21 -12.26
N TYR A 90 -0.09 -10.48 -11.59
CA TYR A 90 0.27 -9.47 -10.60
C TYR A 90 1.15 -10.05 -9.48
N MET A 91 0.79 -11.21 -8.92
CA MET A 91 1.54 -11.86 -7.84
C MET A 91 2.95 -12.29 -8.29
N VAL A 92 3.10 -12.79 -9.53
CA VAL A 92 4.41 -13.13 -10.09
C VAL A 92 5.29 -11.89 -10.23
N ILE A 93 4.77 -10.81 -10.82
CA ILE A 93 5.51 -9.55 -10.96
C ILE A 93 5.88 -8.99 -9.59
N SER A 94 4.92 -8.95 -8.66
CA SER A 94 5.15 -8.47 -7.30
C SER A 94 6.24 -9.27 -6.59
N GLY A 95 6.26 -10.59 -6.76
CA GLY A 95 7.31 -11.47 -6.24
C GLY A 95 8.69 -11.15 -6.81
N ILE A 96 8.79 -11.00 -8.13
CA ILE A 96 10.05 -10.63 -8.81
C ILE A 96 10.53 -9.25 -8.32
N THR A 97 9.64 -8.26 -8.26
CA THR A 97 9.98 -6.92 -7.76
C THR A 97 10.44 -6.97 -6.30
N ALA A 98 9.74 -7.71 -5.43
CA ALA A 98 10.11 -7.85 -4.02
C ALA A 98 11.48 -8.53 -3.87
N PHE A 99 11.78 -9.53 -4.70
CA PHE A 99 13.08 -10.18 -4.70
C PHE A 99 14.18 -9.19 -5.13
N SER A 100 14.03 -8.51 -6.26
CA SER A 100 15.03 -7.54 -6.75
C SER A 100 15.26 -6.40 -5.78
N VAL A 101 14.20 -5.78 -5.27
CA VAL A 101 14.30 -4.67 -4.31
C VAL A 101 14.89 -5.15 -2.98
N GLY A 102 14.53 -6.36 -2.53
CA GLY A 102 15.09 -6.95 -1.32
C GLY A 102 16.61 -7.08 -1.37
N GLN A 103 17.16 -7.55 -2.49
CA GLN A 103 18.62 -7.65 -2.66
C GLN A 103 19.30 -6.28 -2.65
N ILE A 104 18.69 -5.28 -3.31
CA ILE A 104 19.21 -3.90 -3.33
C ILE A 104 19.24 -3.32 -1.91
N LEU A 105 18.17 -3.48 -1.13
CA LEU A 105 18.09 -3.00 0.24
C LEU A 105 19.11 -3.68 1.15
N TYR A 106 19.31 -5.00 1.00
CA TYR A 106 20.32 -5.74 1.73
C TYR A 106 21.73 -5.19 1.44
N PHE A 107 22.05 -4.96 0.18
CA PHE A 107 23.34 -4.41 -0.23
C PHE A 107 23.59 -3.00 0.32
N ILE A 108 22.57 -2.13 0.29
CA ILE A 108 22.64 -0.77 0.86
C ILE A 108 22.85 -0.83 2.38
N GLY A 109 22.14 -1.72 3.08
CA GLY A 109 22.32 -1.93 4.51
C GLY A 109 23.73 -2.40 4.86
N TYR A 110 24.26 -3.36 4.09
CA TYR A 110 25.62 -3.87 4.28
C TYR A 110 26.69 -2.78 4.13
N MET A 111 26.55 -1.91 3.12
CA MET A 111 27.50 -0.84 2.85
C MET A 111 27.42 0.32 3.83
N SER A 112 26.20 0.68 4.26
CA SER A 112 25.99 1.89 5.05
C SER A 112 26.20 1.69 6.55
N GLN A 113 26.09 0.45 7.05
CA GLN A 113 26.14 0.10 8.49
C GLN A 113 25.13 0.86 9.38
N ASN A 114 24.26 1.67 8.76
CA ASN A 114 23.24 2.49 9.38
C ASN A 114 21.86 2.06 8.86
N ASP A 115 21.02 1.58 9.76
CA ASP A 115 19.66 1.12 9.43
C ASP A 115 18.75 2.26 8.93
N GLU A 116 19.05 3.50 9.32
CA GLU A 116 18.30 4.69 8.92
C GLU A 116 18.34 4.92 7.41
N MET A 117 19.47 4.65 6.74
CA MET A 117 19.57 4.79 5.28
C MET A 117 18.64 3.81 4.56
N VAL A 118 18.52 2.58 5.05
CA VAL A 118 17.61 1.57 4.47
C VAL A 118 16.16 2.04 4.58
N LEU A 119 15.79 2.67 5.70
CA LEU A 119 14.46 3.23 5.91
C LEU A 119 14.14 4.41 4.98
N HIS A 120 15.11 5.28 4.72
CA HIS A 120 14.95 6.37 3.75
C HIS A 120 14.72 5.84 2.34
N VAL A 121 15.48 4.83 1.90
CA VAL A 121 15.30 4.21 0.58
C VAL A 121 13.92 3.56 0.44
N LEU A 122 13.47 2.82 1.47
CA LEU A 122 12.12 2.24 1.51
C LEU A 122 11.03 3.32 1.43
N THR A 123 11.26 4.47 2.05
CA THR A 123 10.31 5.61 2.02
C THR A 123 10.26 6.25 0.64
N ILE A 124 11.40 6.38 -0.05
CA ILE A 124 11.47 6.87 -1.43
C ILE A 124 10.75 5.93 -2.39
N LEU A 125 10.92 4.61 -2.24
CA LEU A 125 10.21 3.63 -3.06
C LEU A 125 8.69 3.73 -2.87
N LEU A 126 8.24 3.91 -1.62
CA LEU A 126 6.83 4.12 -1.33
C LEU A 126 6.31 5.43 -1.95
N LEU A 127 7.09 6.51 -1.89
CA LEU A 127 6.78 7.79 -2.53
C LEU A 127 6.58 7.62 -4.03
N VAL A 128 7.45 6.88 -4.71
CA VAL A 128 7.31 6.60 -6.15
C VAL A 128 5.98 5.92 -6.44
N VAL A 129 5.58 4.92 -5.64
CA VAL A 129 4.29 4.23 -5.80
C VAL A 129 3.11 5.21 -5.65
N VAL A 130 3.13 6.06 -4.62
CA VAL A 130 2.08 7.07 -4.41
C VAL A 130 2.02 8.06 -5.56
N VAL A 131 3.17 8.53 -6.03
CA VAL A 131 3.29 9.47 -7.15
C VAL A 131 2.87 8.83 -8.47
N THR A 132 3.05 7.52 -8.67
CA THR A 132 2.53 6.83 -9.87
C THR A 132 1.01 6.69 -9.82
N TRP A 133 0.43 6.39 -8.66
CA TRP A 133 -1.01 6.16 -8.52
C TRP A 133 -1.87 7.43 -8.43
N ALA A 134 -1.35 8.51 -7.85
CA ALA A 134 -2.12 9.75 -7.68
C ALA A 134 -2.56 10.39 -9.02
N PRO A 135 -1.69 10.51 -10.05
CA PRO A 135 -2.07 11.04 -11.37
C PRO A 135 -3.02 10.12 -12.13
N GLU A 136 -2.87 8.79 -12.05
CA GLU A 136 -3.78 7.86 -12.72
C GLU A 136 -5.22 8.06 -12.21
N MET A 137 -5.37 8.21 -10.90
CA MET A 137 -6.67 8.44 -10.27
C MET A 137 -7.23 9.82 -10.58
N LEU A 138 -6.39 10.87 -10.61
CA LEU A 138 -6.80 12.22 -10.99
C LEU A 138 -7.28 12.25 -12.45
N TYR A 139 -6.55 11.60 -13.36
CA TYR A 139 -6.90 11.51 -14.78
C TYR A 139 -8.24 10.79 -14.99
N ARG A 140 -8.47 9.66 -14.31
CA ARG A 140 -9.73 8.90 -14.42
C ARG A 140 -10.92 9.66 -13.82
N LYS A 141 -10.73 10.41 -12.72
CA LYS A 141 -11.77 11.25 -12.13
C LYS A 141 -12.17 12.39 -13.09
N ILE A 142 -11.18 13.03 -13.73
CA ILE A 142 -11.43 14.07 -14.75
C ILE A 142 -12.14 13.46 -15.97
N LYS A 143 -11.76 12.26 -16.40
CA LYS A 143 -12.43 11.54 -17.50
C LYS A 143 -13.90 11.20 -17.18
N SER A 144 -14.17 10.73 -15.96
CA SER A 144 -15.54 10.44 -15.49
C SER A 144 -16.41 11.71 -15.48
N ILE A 145 -15.88 12.84 -15.01
CA ILE A 145 -16.60 14.12 -15.01
C ILE A 145 -16.86 14.62 -16.45
N LYS A 146 -15.88 14.47 -17.36
CA LYS A 146 -16.06 14.83 -18.78
C LYS A 146 -17.14 13.98 -19.48
N LEU A 147 -17.20 12.68 -19.20
CA LEU A 147 -18.25 11.81 -19.76
C LEU A 147 -19.66 12.20 -19.28
N LEU A 148 -19.79 12.62 -18.02
CA LEU A 148 -21.05 13.14 -17.48
C LEU A 148 -21.43 14.52 -18.04
N SER A 149 -20.44 15.33 -18.41
CA SER A 149 -20.65 16.66 -19.01
C SER A 149 -20.91 16.62 -20.52
N GLY A 150 -20.48 15.57 -21.23
CA GLY A 150 -20.68 15.42 -22.67
C GLY A 150 -21.97 14.69 -23.07
N ASN A 151 -22.79 14.27 -22.09
CA ASN A 151 -24.09 13.62 -22.30
C ASN A 151 -25.27 14.57 -21.99
N LYS A 152 -25.04 15.89 -22.10
CA LYS A 152 -26.05 16.95 -21.99
C LYS A 152 -26.13 17.74 -23.28
#